data_AF-A0A2P2I0Z0-F1
#
_entry.id   AF-A0A2P2I0Z0-F1
#
_cell.length_a   1.000
_cell.length_b   1.000
_cell.length_c   1.000
_cell.angle_alpha   90.00
_cell.angle_beta   90.00
_cell.angle_gamma   90.00
#
_symmetry.space_group_name_H-M   'P 1'
#
loop_
_entity.id
_entity.type
_entity.pdbx_description
1 polymer ?
#
loop_
_entity_poly.entity_id
_entity_poly.type
_entity_poly.pdbx_seq_one_letter_code
_entity_poly.pdbx_strand_id
1 'polypeptide(L)'
;MGFSTGYRLAERLSRESLRFSDELELLKYVCKVVWSAVYRKEVDNLRTNHQGFYVLHDNCFRFFAAMSRGKQYLQQAPKYLSFPCGVVRGALANLGVQCVVTAEVTGLPACKFQVQVQRG
;
A
#
# COMPACT_ATOMS: atom_id res chain seq x y z
N MET A 1 -10.35 4.04 -9.29
CA MET A 1 -9.06 4.56 -9.78
C MET A 1 -7.87 3.81 -9.17
N GLY A 2 -7.62 3.84 -7.85
CA GLY A 2 -6.44 3.17 -7.26
C GLY A 2 -6.37 1.65 -7.52
N PHE A 3 -7.50 0.94 -7.40
CA PHE A 3 -7.58 -0.51 -7.64
C PHE A 3 -7.10 -0.92 -9.03
N SER A 4 -7.65 -0.33 -10.09
CA SER A 4 -7.26 -0.63 -11.47
C SER A 4 -5.80 -0.29 -11.74
N THR A 5 -5.27 0.77 -11.12
CA THR A 5 -3.85 1.12 -11.22
C THR A 5 -2.96 0.05 -10.59
N GLY A 6 -3.25 -0.35 -9.34
CA GLY A 6 -2.50 -1.39 -8.65
C GLY A 6 -2.54 -2.75 -9.38
N TYR A 7 -3.70 -3.13 -9.89
CA TYR A 7 -3.89 -4.38 -10.62
C TYR A 7 -3.02 -4.45 -11.88
N ARG A 8 -3.06 -3.39 -12.71
CA ARG A 8 -2.26 -3.32 -13.95
C ARG A 8 -0.76 -3.20 -13.69
N LEU A 9 -0.36 -2.51 -12.61
CA LEU A 9 1.04 -2.45 -12.20
C LEU A 9 1.54 -3.83 -11.79
N ALA A 10 0.78 -4.55 -10.97
CA ALA A 10 1.12 -5.91 -10.59
C ALA A 10 1.22 -6.80 -11.84
N GLU A 11 0.23 -6.80 -12.73
CA GLU A 11 0.22 -7.60 -13.96
C GLU A 11 1.44 -7.37 -14.88
N ARG A 12 1.94 -6.13 -14.93
CA ARG A 12 3.10 -5.77 -15.75
C ARG A 12 4.41 -6.16 -15.06
N LEU A 13 4.52 -5.89 -13.76
CA LEU A 13 5.76 -6.04 -13.00
C LEU A 13 5.97 -7.49 -12.51
N SER A 14 4.91 -8.29 -12.43
CA SER A 14 4.93 -9.70 -12.01
C SER A 14 5.26 -10.69 -13.14
N ARG A 15 5.66 -10.22 -14.32
CA ARG A 15 6.03 -11.10 -15.44
C ARG A 15 7.51 -11.50 -15.42
N GLU A 16 8.36 -10.73 -14.76
CA GLU A 16 9.82 -10.95 -14.70
C GLU A 16 10.26 -11.65 -13.40
N SER A 17 9.36 -11.70 -12.44
CA SER A 17 9.46 -12.41 -11.17
C SER A 17 8.18 -13.26 -11.19
N LEU A 18 8.10 -14.56 -10.93
CA LEU A 18 7.65 -15.00 -9.61
C LEU A 18 7.44 -16.52 -9.53
N ARG A 19 8.00 -17.08 -8.45
CA ARG A 19 7.42 -18.16 -7.66
C ARG A 19 7.27 -17.61 -6.24
N PHE A 20 6.12 -17.01 -5.94
CA PHE A 20 5.83 -16.63 -4.55
C PHE A 20 5.57 -17.89 -3.73
N SER A 21 6.23 -18.01 -2.57
CA SER A 21 6.04 -19.13 -1.66
C SER A 21 4.83 -18.94 -0.73
N ASP A 22 4.52 -17.71 -0.36
CA ASP A 22 3.47 -17.39 0.62
C ASP A 22 2.93 -15.95 0.51
N GLU A 23 1.91 -15.67 1.31
CA GLU A 23 1.24 -14.38 1.42
C GLU A 23 2.17 -13.23 1.87
N LEU A 24 3.15 -13.52 2.73
CA LEU A 24 4.08 -12.49 3.22
C LEU A 24 5.02 -12.03 2.10
N GLU A 25 5.49 -12.93 1.24
CA GLU A 25 6.28 -12.58 0.06
C GLU A 25 5.48 -11.72 -0.95
N LEU A 26 4.18 -11.99 -1.11
CA LEU A 26 3.28 -11.13 -1.90
C LEU A 26 3.21 -9.70 -1.34
N LEU A 27 3.01 -9.57 -0.03
CA LEU A 27 2.96 -8.28 0.66
C LEU A 27 4.31 -7.54 0.55
N LYS A 28 5.44 -8.24 0.71
CA LYS A 28 6.78 -7.67 0.52
C LYS A 28 6.97 -7.15 -0.91
N TYR A 29 6.54 -7.92 -1.91
CA TYR A 29 6.59 -7.47 -3.31
C TYR A 29 5.76 -6.20 -3.53
N VAL A 30 4.54 -6.12 -2.97
CA VAL A 30 3.74 -4.89 -3.05
C VAL A 30 4.46 -3.71 -2.37
N CYS A 31 5.05 -3.93 -1.20
CA CYS A 31 5.79 -2.91 -0.44
C CYS A 31 7.04 -2.40 -1.17
N LYS A 32 7.71 -3.26 -1.95
CA LYS A 32 8.99 -2.94 -2.59
C LYS A 32 8.83 -2.52 -4.04
N VAL A 33 8.09 -3.30 -4.83
CA VAL A 33 8.02 -3.13 -6.28
C VAL A 33 6.88 -2.21 -6.67
N VAL A 34 5.65 -2.53 -6.23
CA VAL A 34 4.47 -1.73 -6.60
C VAL A 34 4.52 -0.35 -5.94
N TRP A 35 4.88 -0.27 -4.66
CA TRP A 35 5.01 1.02 -3.96
C TRP A 35 6.08 1.90 -4.60
N SER A 36 7.25 1.35 -4.92
CA SER A 36 8.33 2.08 -5.58
C SER A 36 7.95 2.57 -6.98
N ALA A 37 7.19 1.79 -7.74
CA ALA A 37 6.71 2.22 -9.05
C ALA A 37 5.82 3.48 -8.96
N VAL A 38 5.02 3.61 -7.90
CA VAL A 38 4.10 4.75 -7.71
C VAL A 38 4.77 5.92 -7.01
N TYR A 39 5.53 5.68 -5.95
CA TYR A 39 6.02 6.72 -5.04
C TYR A 39 7.53 6.96 -5.12
N ARG A 40 8.27 6.13 -5.88
CA ARG A 40 9.74 6.16 -5.98
C ARG A 40 10.45 5.95 -4.63
N LYS A 41 9.82 5.17 -3.74
CA LYS A 41 10.37 4.67 -2.48
C LYS A 41 9.65 3.36 -2.11
N GLU A 42 10.31 2.56 -1.28
CA GLU A 42 9.68 1.40 -0.63
C GLU A 42 8.85 1.85 0.59
N VAL A 43 7.95 0.98 1.06
CA VAL A 43 7.32 1.12 2.37
C VAL A 43 8.38 0.96 3.47
N ASP A 44 8.34 1.81 4.49
CA ASP A 44 9.38 1.85 5.52
C ASP A 44 9.32 0.64 6.48
N ASN A 45 8.12 0.15 6.79
CA ASN A 45 7.95 -1.00 7.68
C ASN A 45 6.69 -1.81 7.32
N LEU A 46 6.85 -3.13 7.21
CA LEU A 46 5.75 -4.09 7.10
C LEU A 46 5.67 -4.88 8.41
N ARG A 47 4.55 -4.78 9.12
CA ARG A 47 4.23 -5.58 10.32
C ARG A 47 3.12 -6.57 10.00
N THR A 48 3.10 -7.71 10.69
CA THR A 48 2.03 -8.69 10.59
C THR A 48 1.80 -9.36 11.94
N ASN A 49 0.58 -9.84 12.17
CA ASN A 49 0.28 -10.75 13.28
C ASN A 49 0.31 -12.23 12.86
N HIS A 50 0.74 -12.54 11.62
CA HIS A 50 0.74 -13.89 11.03
C HIS A 50 -0.66 -14.53 10.90
N GLN A 51 -1.73 -13.79 11.13
CA GLN A 51 -3.12 -14.23 11.07
C GLN A 51 -3.91 -13.47 9.98
N GLY A 52 -3.24 -13.04 8.92
CA GLY A 52 -3.87 -12.33 7.80
C GLY A 52 -4.07 -10.83 8.01
N PHE A 53 -3.53 -10.25 9.10
CA PHE A 53 -3.47 -8.80 9.27
C PHE A 53 -2.05 -8.29 9.05
N TYR A 54 -1.94 -7.23 8.26
CA TYR A 54 -0.69 -6.56 7.95
C TYR A 54 -0.84 -5.05 8.13
N VAL A 55 0.25 -4.38 8.50
CA VAL A 55 0.32 -2.93 8.58
C VAL A 55 1.54 -2.44 7.83
N LEU A 56 1.31 -1.63 6.80
CA LEU A 56 2.33 -0.98 6.01
C LEU A 56 2.48 0.45 6.55
N HIS A 57 3.67 0.78 7.05
CA HIS A 57 3.99 2.12 7.53
C HIS A 57 4.79 2.87 6.47
N ASP A 58 4.30 4.06 6.09
CA ASP A 58 5.07 5.03 5.32
C ASP A 58 5.30 6.25 6.21
N ASN A 59 6.55 6.45 6.65
CA ASN A 59 6.93 7.50 7.58
C ASN A 59 7.01 8.88 6.92
N CYS A 60 7.17 8.90 5.60
CA CYS A 60 7.29 10.14 4.83
C CYS A 60 6.55 9.99 3.52
N PHE A 61 5.22 9.92 3.63
CA PHE A 61 4.36 9.66 2.50
C PHE A 61 4.45 10.82 1.52
N ARG A 62 4.77 10.52 0.26
CA ARG A 62 5.21 11.53 -0.73
C ARG A 62 4.23 12.67 -0.91
N PHE A 63 2.92 12.39 -0.92
CA PHE A 63 1.91 13.44 -1.03
C PHE A 63 1.83 14.30 0.24
N PHE A 64 2.01 13.70 1.41
CA PHE A 64 1.99 14.40 2.70
C PHE A 64 3.23 15.25 2.94
N ALA A 65 4.39 14.86 2.44
CA ALA A 65 5.59 15.68 2.49
C ALA A 65 5.42 17.03 1.77
N ALA A 66 4.59 17.08 0.72
CA ALA A 66 4.24 18.34 0.08
C ALA A 66 3.24 19.15 0.93
N MET A 67 2.25 18.49 1.54
CA MET A 67 1.19 19.11 2.35
C MET A 67 1.65 19.60 3.73
N SER A 68 2.66 18.97 4.34
CA SER A 68 3.18 19.36 5.66
C SER A 68 3.72 20.81 5.69
N ARG A 69 3.98 21.39 4.51
CA ARG A 69 4.35 22.80 4.34
C ARG A 69 3.19 23.79 4.55
N GLY A 70 1.94 23.32 4.59
CA GLY A 70 0.76 24.16 4.81
C GLY A 70 -0.24 23.53 5.79
N LYS A 71 -0.43 24.15 6.96
CA LYS A 71 -1.33 23.65 8.04
C LYS A 71 -2.78 23.46 7.58
N GLN A 72 -3.24 24.21 6.58
CA GLN A 72 -4.58 24.14 6.01
C GLN A 72 -4.94 22.79 5.37
N TYR A 73 -3.95 21.98 4.97
CA TYR A 73 -4.18 20.71 4.28
C TYR A 73 -4.36 19.52 5.23
N LEU A 74 -4.15 19.71 6.54
CA LEU A 74 -4.27 18.64 7.55
C LEU A 74 -5.64 17.96 7.54
N GLN A 75 -6.72 18.74 7.44
CA GLN A 75 -8.08 18.19 7.39
C GLN A 75 -8.39 17.44 6.10
N GLN A 76 -7.64 17.70 5.02
CA GLN A 76 -7.83 17.05 3.73
C GLN A 76 -6.93 15.82 3.54
N ALA A 77 -5.86 15.69 4.34
CA ALA A 77 -4.87 14.62 4.23
C ALA A 77 -5.49 13.20 4.16
N PRO A 78 -6.51 12.83 4.96
CA PRO A 78 -7.11 11.50 4.87
C PRO A 78 -7.68 11.16 3.48
N LYS A 79 -8.16 12.15 2.72
CA LYS A 79 -8.73 11.94 1.37
C LYS A 79 -7.69 11.38 0.39
N TYR A 80 -6.42 11.72 0.58
CA TYR A 80 -5.32 11.27 -0.28
C TYR A 80 -4.90 9.82 -0.01
N LEU A 81 -5.38 9.19 1.06
CA LEU A 81 -5.08 7.78 1.37
C LEU A 81 -5.99 6.79 0.63
N SER A 82 -7.13 7.25 0.11
CA SER A 82 -8.08 6.42 -0.65
C SER A 82 -7.48 5.80 -1.91
N PHE A 83 -6.67 6.57 -2.65
CA PHE A 83 -5.99 6.09 -3.85
C PHE A 83 -4.94 5.00 -3.54
N PRO A 84 -3.99 5.21 -2.61
CA PRO A 84 -3.04 4.17 -2.21
C PRO A 84 -3.70 2.90 -1.63
N CYS A 85 -4.78 3.01 -0.86
CA CYS A 85 -5.56 1.83 -0.43
C CYS A 85 -6.03 1.02 -1.64
N GLY A 86 -6.53 1.70 -2.66
CA GLY A 86 -6.88 1.08 -3.93
C GLY A 86 -5.69 0.39 -4.59
N VAL A 87 -4.53 1.04 -4.65
CA VAL A 87 -3.31 0.48 -5.28
C VAL A 87 -2.91 -0.84 -4.60
N VAL A 88 -2.82 -0.86 -3.27
CA VAL A 88 -2.47 -2.08 -2.51
C VAL A 88 -3.49 -3.18 -2.75
N ARG A 89 -4.79 -2.86 -2.63
CA ARG A 89 -5.87 -3.83 -2.84
C ARG A 89 -5.88 -4.40 -4.26
N GLY A 90 -5.68 -3.56 -5.27
CA GLY A 90 -5.67 -3.97 -6.67
C GLY A 90 -4.46 -4.84 -7.02
N ALA A 91 -3.28 -4.48 -6.50
CA ALA A 91 -2.08 -5.29 -6.70
C ALA A 91 -2.23 -6.68 -6.09
N LEU A 92 -2.73 -6.77 -4.85
CA LEU A 92 -2.96 -8.06 -4.20
C LEU A 92 -4.05 -8.89 -4.89
N ALA A 93 -5.12 -8.27 -5.36
CA ALA A 93 -6.15 -8.96 -6.12
C ALA A 93 -5.61 -9.57 -7.44
N ASN A 94 -4.70 -8.86 -8.14
CA ASN A 94 -4.04 -9.41 -9.32
C ASN A 94 -3.16 -10.63 -8.98
N LEU A 95 -2.56 -10.61 -7.79
CA LEU A 95 -1.72 -11.69 -7.27
C LEU A 95 -2.51 -12.81 -6.56
N GLY A 96 -3.84 -12.79 -6.66
CA GLY A 96 -4.71 -13.85 -6.11
C GLY A 96 -5.11 -13.68 -4.64
N VAL A 97 -4.78 -12.57 -3.99
CA VAL A 97 -5.13 -12.30 -2.58
C VAL A 97 -6.26 -11.27 -2.50
N GLN A 98 -7.41 -11.71 -1.98
CA GLN A 98 -8.53 -10.81 -1.68
C GLN A 98 -8.34 -10.18 -0.29
N CYS A 99 -8.48 -8.86 -0.20
CA CYS A 99 -8.27 -8.14 1.05
C CYS A 99 -9.09 -6.86 1.14
N VAL A 100 -9.24 -6.39 2.38
CA VAL A 100 -9.73 -5.05 2.72
C VAL A 100 -8.53 -4.21 3.12
N VAL A 101 -8.47 -2.97 2.63
CA VAL A 101 -7.41 -2.02 2.98
C VAL A 101 -8.01 -0.74 3.53
N THR A 102 -7.66 -0.41 4.77
CA THR A 102 -7.98 0.87 5.42
C THR A 102 -6.70 1.65 5.67
N ALA A 103 -6.80 2.95 5.91
CA ALA A 103 -5.64 3.78 6.15
C ALA A 103 -5.95 4.97 7.05
N GLU A 104 -4.92 5.43 7.75
CA GLU A 104 -4.98 6.57 8.65
C GLU A 104 -3.73 7.44 8.55
N VAL A 105 -3.90 8.73 8.80
CA VAL A 105 -2.78 9.66 8.98
C VAL A 105 -2.32 9.54 10.43
N THR A 106 -1.07 9.17 10.66
CA THR A 106 -0.55 9.01 12.03
C THR A 106 0.16 10.24 12.56
N GLY A 107 0.44 11.19 11.67
CA GLY A 107 1.03 12.49 11.94
C GLY A 107 1.84 12.89 10.72
N LEU A 108 1.53 14.01 10.07
CA LEU A 108 2.18 14.35 8.81
C LEU A 108 3.71 14.39 8.97
N PRO A 109 4.48 13.79 8.05
CA PRO A 109 4.06 13.19 6.78
C PRO A 109 3.75 11.68 6.82
N ALA A 110 3.63 11.07 7.99
CA ALA A 110 3.46 9.63 8.17
C ALA A 110 2.01 9.14 8.06
N CYS A 111 1.84 7.94 7.53
CA CYS A 111 0.58 7.22 7.47
C CYS A 111 0.77 5.71 7.59
N LYS A 112 -0.34 5.01 7.83
CA LYS A 112 -0.40 3.55 7.89
C LYS A 112 -1.50 3.04 6.99
N PHE A 113 -1.26 1.90 6.36
CA PHE A 113 -2.25 1.12 5.62
C PHE A 113 -2.42 -0.24 6.32
N GLN A 114 -3.62 -0.51 6.80
CA GLN A 114 -3.97 -1.79 7.40
C GLN A 114 -4.57 -2.67 6.30
N VAL A 115 -4.02 -3.87 6.13
CA VAL A 115 -4.46 -4.85 5.15
C VAL A 115 -4.98 -6.05 5.91
N GLN A 116 -6.26 -6.37 5.72
CA GLN A 116 -6.90 -7.56 6.24
C GLN A 116 -7.18 -8.51 5.07
N VAL A 117 -6.48 -9.64 5.03
CA VAL A 117 -6.71 -10.67 4.04
C VAL A 117 -8.00 -11.42 4.38
N GLN A 118 -8.81 -11.66 3.35
CA GLN A 118 -10.02 -12.47 3.46
C GLN A 118 -9.64 -13.94 3.30
N ARG A 119 -9.83 -14.72 4.37
CA ARG A 119 -9.73 -16.18 4.31
C ARG A 119 -11.12 -16.72 3.98
N GLY A 120 -11.20 -17.44 2.86
CA GLY A 120 -12.40 -18.20 2.47
C GLY A 120 -12.55 -19.48 3.28
#